data_AF-E9AZ55-F1
#
_entry.id   AF-E9AZ55-F1
#
_cell.length_a   1.000
_cell.length_b   1.000
_cell.length_c   1.000
_cell.angle_alpha   90.00
_cell.angle_beta   90.00
_cell.angle_gamma   90.00
#
_symmetry.space_group_name_H-M   'P 1'
#
loop_
_entity.id
_entity.type
_entity.pdbx_description
1 polymer ?
#
loop_
_entity_poly.entity_id
_entity_poly.type
_entity_poly.pdbx_seq_one_letter_code
_entity_poly.pdbx_strand_id
1 'polypeptide(L)'
;MLVECIDGVSVRVALVYWSTSFAVLLLRLFCAEFADLSSYGGHSAADAANPGVCKAERDREGEYSAAVAATTLTRWCATPVHWLASSFLGRWRVTRKQSFTAFYVTGLATSTAVFGIRWIANRSGASPDHPSLVALSSPAPAHPLFCVTLVLFTLHCAVRLTETRLVQRFREHDTVTLFAAVAGSTFYIMAAISSAAPSHTSVPRASRSLHRLVVMRCIFAAGTMAHLSLQAIQVTAHTILARRRQSPSRTVSPTKETPMRDWEEGLWRRVQVHLATFRAAQGESPHALSTPPELYGAWRRYRYPYFSNVCFRVVLDPHYTCEVAMYAVNTLLLLLCVLPDATQPATDIAAGAARGMVSCFASGEPQWCSIACASVPWLSVLASVGVTVFTAANLGITSAEHRRFWMAANATRRLVGSALRTILDEEQAKPPGNGGGRLPAEIVDAARYMLRETVVEEVVPRWNVFPLVW
;
A
#
# COMPACT_ATOMS: atom_id res chain seq x y z
N MET A 1 -34.70 -6.23 -11.00
CA MET A 1 -34.72 -4.77 -11.24
C MET A 1 -33.99 -3.95 -10.17
N LEU A 2 -34.48 -3.81 -8.92
CA LEU A 2 -33.85 -2.94 -7.90
C LEU A 2 -32.39 -3.34 -7.58
N VAL A 3 -32.14 -4.63 -7.37
CA VAL A 3 -30.80 -5.16 -7.02
C VAL A 3 -29.83 -5.06 -8.19
N GLU A 4 -30.30 -5.29 -9.41
CA GLU A 4 -29.51 -5.10 -10.63
C GLU A 4 -29.13 -3.64 -10.81
N CYS A 5 -30.04 -2.70 -10.50
CA CYS A 5 -29.72 -1.28 -10.54
C CYS A 5 -28.71 -0.90 -9.45
N ILE A 6 -28.85 -1.42 -8.22
CA ILE A 6 -27.88 -1.18 -7.14
C ILE A 6 -26.50 -1.75 -7.52
N ASP A 7 -26.43 -3.00 -7.99
CA ASP A 7 -25.18 -3.62 -8.45
C ASP A 7 -24.57 -2.84 -9.65
N GLY A 8 -25.39 -2.48 -10.64
CA GLY A 8 -24.96 -1.77 -11.85
C GLY A 8 -24.44 -0.36 -11.57
N VAL A 9 -25.16 0.42 -10.76
CA VAL A 9 -24.72 1.76 -10.34
C VAL A 9 -23.45 1.67 -9.50
N SER A 10 -23.38 0.76 -8.53
CA SER A 10 -22.20 0.62 -7.66
C SER A 10 -20.93 0.29 -8.47
N VAL A 11 -21.03 -0.63 -9.43
CA VAL A 11 -19.90 -1.02 -10.28
C VAL A 11 -19.45 0.14 -11.17
N ARG A 12 -20.37 0.92 -11.75
CA ARG A 12 -20.03 2.10 -12.56
C ARG A 12 -19.36 3.18 -11.72
N VAL A 13 -19.86 3.44 -10.52
CA VAL A 13 -19.22 4.35 -9.56
C VAL A 13 -17.81 3.87 -9.23
N ALA A 14 -17.62 2.57 -9.00
CA ALA A 14 -16.29 2.00 -8.77
C ALA A 14 -15.35 2.23 -9.98
N LEU A 15 -15.82 2.03 -11.22
CA LEU A 15 -15.02 2.29 -12.43
C LEU A 15 -14.61 3.77 -12.58
N VAL A 16 -15.53 4.70 -12.32
CA VAL A 16 -15.22 6.14 -12.31
C VAL A 16 -14.20 6.45 -11.21
N TYR A 17 -14.36 5.84 -10.03
CA TYR A 17 -13.41 5.97 -8.93
C TYR A 17 -12.02 5.45 -9.29
N TRP A 18 -11.90 4.28 -9.93
CA TRP A 18 -10.60 3.75 -10.34
C TRP A 18 -9.92 4.64 -11.37
N SER A 19 -10.69 5.12 -12.36
CA SER A 19 -10.18 6.07 -13.36
C SER A 19 -9.65 7.35 -12.72
N THR A 20 -10.40 7.92 -11.77
CA THR A 20 -9.99 9.10 -11.01
C THR A 20 -8.77 8.82 -10.12
N SER A 21 -8.74 7.66 -9.47
CA SER A 21 -7.64 7.22 -8.61
C SER A 21 -6.35 7.03 -9.40
N PHE A 22 -6.41 6.56 -10.66
CA PHE A 22 -5.25 6.50 -11.54
C PHE A 22 -4.73 7.90 -11.89
N ALA A 23 -5.61 8.85 -12.17
CA ALA A 23 -5.19 10.24 -12.37
C ALA A 23 -4.49 10.81 -11.13
N VAL A 24 -5.04 10.53 -9.93
CA VAL A 24 -4.42 10.88 -8.65
C VAL A 24 -3.07 10.20 -8.44
N LEU A 25 -2.92 8.95 -8.87
CA LEU A 25 -1.65 8.22 -8.78
C LEU A 25 -0.59 8.81 -9.72
N LEU A 26 -0.99 9.26 -10.92
CA LEU A 26 -0.12 10.02 -11.81
C LEU A 26 0.29 11.35 -11.16
N LEU A 27 -0.62 12.06 -10.47
CA LEU A 27 -0.27 13.25 -9.69
C LEU A 27 0.78 12.93 -8.63
N ARG A 28 0.64 11.82 -7.90
CA ARG A 28 1.64 11.39 -6.90
C ARG A 28 3.01 11.10 -7.51
N LEU A 29 3.06 10.60 -8.75
CA LEU A 29 4.32 10.34 -9.46
C LEU A 29 5.02 11.62 -9.93
N PHE A 30 4.25 12.61 -10.38
CA PHE A 30 4.79 13.79 -11.07
C PHE A 30 4.77 15.09 -10.25
N CYS A 31 4.12 15.11 -9.07
CA CYS A 31 4.02 16.28 -8.21
C CYS A 31 4.49 15.96 -6.78
N ALA A 32 5.66 16.50 -6.41
CA ALA A 32 6.26 16.29 -5.10
C ALA A 32 5.37 16.79 -3.94
N GLU A 33 4.77 17.99 -4.09
CA GLU A 33 3.84 18.55 -3.09
C GLU A 33 2.63 17.64 -2.85
N PHE A 34 2.14 16.97 -3.90
CA PHE A 34 1.04 16.03 -3.78
C PHE A 34 1.47 14.69 -3.16
N ALA A 35 2.71 14.25 -3.43
CA ALA A 35 3.28 13.07 -2.79
C ALA A 35 3.29 13.22 -1.26
N ASP A 36 3.67 14.40 -0.75
CA ASP A 36 3.67 14.68 0.69
C ASP A 36 2.26 14.61 1.30
N LEU A 37 1.26 15.19 0.63
CA LEU A 37 -0.14 15.17 1.08
C LEU A 37 -0.75 13.77 1.08
N SER A 38 -0.35 12.92 0.13
CA SER A 38 -0.90 11.59 -0.09
C SER A 38 -0.06 10.47 0.55
N SER A 39 1.07 10.81 1.17
CA SER A 39 1.98 9.85 1.77
C SER A 39 1.38 9.17 3.02
N TYR A 40 1.59 7.86 3.10
CA TYR A 40 1.26 7.04 4.28
C TYR A 40 2.51 6.76 5.15
N GLY A 41 3.67 7.32 4.77
CA GLY A 41 4.89 7.31 5.55
C GLY A 41 4.78 8.28 6.72
N GLY A 42 5.01 7.80 7.94
CA GLY A 42 4.87 8.63 9.14
C GLY A 42 5.83 9.81 9.08
N HIS A 43 5.28 11.03 9.06
CA HIS A 43 6.07 12.24 9.26
C HIS A 43 6.30 12.36 10.76
N SER A 44 7.55 12.32 11.19
CA SER A 44 7.85 12.64 12.59
C SER A 44 7.49 14.12 12.80
N ALA A 45 6.83 14.44 13.91
CA ALA A 45 6.40 15.79 14.28
C ALA A 45 7.55 16.80 14.53
N ALA A 46 8.70 16.65 13.86
CA ALA A 46 9.84 17.55 13.91
C ALA A 46 9.64 18.79 13.01
N ASP A 47 8.72 18.76 12.05
CA ASP A 47 8.35 19.93 11.22
C ASP A 47 7.73 21.09 12.01
N ALA A 48 7.31 20.85 13.25
CA ALA A 48 6.76 21.89 14.12
C ALA A 48 7.83 22.70 14.88
N ALA A 49 9.11 22.31 14.84
CA ALA A 49 10.14 22.87 15.73
C ALA A 49 11.10 23.89 15.09
N ASN A 50 11.12 24.10 13.76
CA ASN A 50 11.96 25.15 13.15
C ASN A 50 11.42 25.66 11.81
N PRO A 51 10.53 26.67 11.80
CA PRO A 51 9.99 27.23 10.56
C PRO A 51 11.03 27.98 9.68
N GLY A 52 12.24 28.25 10.20
CA GLY A 52 13.26 29.04 9.51
C GLY A 52 14.26 28.25 8.64
N VAL A 53 14.52 26.98 8.96
CA VAL A 53 15.60 26.20 8.30
C VAL A 53 15.05 25.34 7.14
N CYS A 54 13.83 24.81 7.26
CA CYS A 54 13.20 24.01 6.21
C CYS A 54 12.78 24.83 4.97
N LYS A 55 12.63 26.16 5.09
CA LYS A 55 12.18 27.00 3.97
C LYS A 55 13.28 27.18 2.91
N ALA A 56 14.52 27.39 3.35
CA ALA A 56 15.66 27.60 2.46
C ALA A 56 16.14 26.32 1.74
N GLU A 57 15.96 25.14 2.34
CA GLU A 57 16.24 23.85 1.68
C GLU A 57 15.11 23.48 0.69
N ARG A 58 13.85 23.74 1.05
CA ARG A 58 12.68 23.50 0.19
C ARG A 58 12.67 24.42 -1.04
N ASP A 59 13.15 25.66 -0.91
CA ASP A 59 13.32 26.58 -2.04
C ASP A 59 14.45 26.10 -3.00
N ARG A 60 15.47 25.38 -2.50
CA ARG A 60 16.64 24.97 -3.29
C ARG A 60 16.49 23.60 -3.97
N GLU A 61 15.84 22.63 -3.31
CA GLU A 61 15.32 21.42 -3.97
C GLU A 61 14.17 21.77 -4.92
N GLY A 62 13.40 22.81 -4.58
CA GLY A 62 12.44 23.46 -5.45
C GLY A 62 13.08 24.01 -6.74
N GLU A 63 14.23 24.67 -6.67
CA GLU A 63 14.93 25.17 -7.87
C GLU A 63 15.50 24.07 -8.78
N TYR A 64 16.08 23.00 -8.22
CA TYR A 64 16.60 21.88 -9.01
C TYR A 64 15.50 20.99 -9.60
N SER A 65 14.37 20.84 -8.91
CA SER A 65 13.18 20.13 -9.41
C SER A 65 12.36 20.99 -10.37
N ALA A 66 12.26 22.30 -10.16
CA ALA A 66 11.56 23.24 -11.05
C ALA A 66 12.20 23.34 -12.44
N ALA A 67 13.52 23.16 -12.56
CA ALA A 67 14.20 23.13 -13.85
C ALA A 67 13.85 21.88 -14.69
N VAL A 68 13.48 20.77 -14.06
CA VAL A 68 13.14 19.50 -14.75
C VAL A 68 11.62 19.25 -14.81
N ALA A 69 10.83 19.87 -13.92
CA ALA A 69 9.39 19.66 -13.79
C ALA A 69 8.53 20.80 -14.35
N ALA A 70 9.08 21.73 -15.13
CA ALA A 70 8.33 22.76 -15.86
C ALA A 70 7.56 22.18 -17.08
N THR A 71 6.82 21.09 -16.88
CA THR A 71 5.82 20.64 -17.85
C THR A 71 4.51 21.38 -17.58
N THR A 72 3.72 21.66 -18.61
CA THR A 72 2.41 22.33 -18.49
C THR A 72 1.52 21.65 -17.43
N LEU A 73 1.66 20.32 -17.26
CA LEU A 73 0.92 19.49 -16.31
C LEU A 73 1.14 19.92 -14.85
N THR A 74 2.38 20.18 -14.42
CA THR A 74 2.66 20.57 -13.02
C THR A 74 2.03 21.91 -12.67
N ARG A 75 1.96 22.84 -13.63
CA ARG A 75 1.31 24.15 -13.45
C ARG A 75 -0.21 24.05 -13.31
N TRP A 76 -0.86 23.17 -14.07
CA TRP A 76 -2.31 22.93 -13.95
C TRP A 76 -2.68 22.19 -12.66
N CYS A 77 -1.78 21.33 -12.17
CA CYS A 77 -2.00 20.55 -10.96
C CYS A 77 -1.59 21.29 -9.67
N ALA A 78 -0.75 22.32 -9.74
CA ALA A 78 -0.31 23.09 -8.58
C ALA A 78 -1.47 23.78 -7.83
N THR A 79 -2.40 24.42 -8.54
CA THR A 79 -3.49 25.17 -7.88
C THR A 79 -4.44 24.25 -7.08
N PRO A 80 -4.94 23.12 -7.63
CA PRO A 80 -5.72 22.16 -6.85
C PRO A 80 -4.95 21.55 -5.68
N VAL A 81 -3.67 21.23 -5.85
CA VAL A 81 -2.82 20.64 -4.81
C VAL A 81 -2.62 21.64 -3.67
N HIS A 82 -2.31 22.90 -3.99
CA HIS A 82 -2.18 23.96 -3.00
C HIS A 82 -3.50 24.24 -2.27
N TRP A 83 -4.63 24.24 -2.99
CA TRP A 83 -5.95 24.36 -2.36
C TRP A 83 -6.22 23.20 -1.40
N LEU A 84 -5.91 21.96 -1.81
CA LEU A 84 -6.06 20.79 -0.95
C LEU A 84 -5.14 20.85 0.28
N ALA A 85 -3.88 21.27 0.10
CA ALA A 85 -2.92 21.43 1.19
C ALA A 85 -3.38 22.47 2.22
N SER A 86 -3.94 23.58 1.75
CA SER A 86 -4.47 24.67 2.59
C SER A 86 -5.87 24.38 3.14
N SER A 87 -6.57 23.39 2.60
CA SER A 87 -7.87 22.95 3.11
C SER A 87 -7.77 22.29 4.49
N PHE A 88 -8.93 22.07 5.11
CA PHE A 88 -9.04 21.28 6.34
C PHE A 88 -8.53 19.84 6.16
N LEU A 89 -8.73 19.24 4.98
CA LEU A 89 -8.31 17.87 4.68
C LEU A 89 -6.79 17.71 4.62
N GLY A 90 -6.07 18.71 4.11
CA GLY A 90 -4.61 18.72 4.05
C GLY A 90 -3.95 19.08 5.38
N ARG A 91 -4.59 19.95 6.17
CA ARG A 91 -4.04 20.43 7.46
C ARG A 91 -4.29 19.50 8.63
N TRP A 92 -5.46 18.87 8.71
CA TRP A 92 -5.76 18.02 9.86
C TRP A 92 -5.00 16.70 9.77
N ARG A 93 -4.28 16.38 10.84
CA ARG A 93 -3.52 15.14 10.99
C ARG A 93 -4.27 14.15 11.87
N VAL A 94 -4.31 12.90 11.42
CA VAL A 94 -4.88 11.77 12.17
C VAL A 94 -3.76 10.78 12.44
N THR A 95 -3.80 10.11 13.59
CA THR A 95 -2.79 9.09 13.87
C THR A 95 -2.85 7.97 12.84
N ARG A 96 -1.69 7.46 12.44
CA ARG A 96 -1.61 6.38 11.45
C ARG A 96 -2.43 5.16 11.90
N LYS A 97 -2.39 4.80 13.18
CA LYS A 97 -3.18 3.69 13.74
C LYS A 97 -4.69 3.89 13.55
N GLN A 98 -5.22 5.09 13.81
CA GLN A 98 -6.64 5.40 13.62
C GLN A 98 -7.02 5.35 12.14
N SER A 99 -6.17 5.92 11.28
CA SER A 99 -6.39 5.90 9.83
C SER A 99 -6.46 4.47 9.28
N PHE A 100 -5.47 3.62 9.55
CA PHE A 100 -5.50 2.23 9.10
C PHE A 100 -6.68 1.46 9.69
N THR A 101 -7.01 1.69 10.96
CA THR A 101 -8.21 1.11 11.59
C THR A 101 -9.48 1.49 10.82
N ALA A 102 -9.64 2.77 10.47
CA ALA A 102 -10.79 3.24 9.72
C ALA A 102 -10.90 2.54 8.37
N PHE A 103 -9.79 2.36 7.65
CA PHE A 103 -9.78 1.68 6.34
C PHE A 103 -10.40 0.29 6.42
N TYR A 104 -9.92 -0.51 7.37
CA TYR A 104 -10.34 -1.90 7.49
C TYR A 104 -11.75 -2.03 8.05
N VAL A 105 -12.15 -1.15 9.00
CA VAL A 105 -13.53 -1.11 9.50
C VAL A 105 -14.50 -0.73 8.39
N THR A 106 -14.17 0.28 7.58
CA THR A 106 -14.98 0.67 6.42
C THR A 106 -15.08 -0.48 5.42
N GLY A 107 -13.99 -1.17 5.09
CA GLY A 107 -14.02 -2.33 4.20
C GLY A 107 -14.93 -3.47 4.72
N LEU A 108 -14.88 -3.77 6.02
CA LEU A 108 -15.76 -4.76 6.66
C LEU A 108 -17.23 -4.33 6.63
N ALA A 109 -17.51 -3.07 6.97
CA ALA A 109 -18.86 -2.52 6.98
C ALA A 109 -19.47 -2.54 5.58
N THR A 110 -18.73 -2.08 4.56
CA THR A 110 -19.18 -2.13 3.17
C THR A 110 -19.39 -3.56 2.68
N SER A 111 -18.47 -4.48 2.99
CA SER A 111 -18.63 -5.89 2.59
C SER A 111 -19.87 -6.51 3.23
N THR A 112 -20.11 -6.23 4.51
CA THR A 112 -21.31 -6.68 5.24
C THR A 112 -22.58 -6.09 4.64
N ALA A 113 -22.59 -4.81 4.28
CA ALA A 113 -23.72 -4.18 3.62
C ALA A 113 -24.00 -4.81 2.25
N VAL A 114 -22.97 -5.05 1.43
CA VAL A 114 -23.10 -5.72 0.13
C VAL A 114 -23.63 -7.14 0.30
N PHE A 115 -23.14 -7.90 1.28
CA PHE A 115 -23.68 -9.22 1.63
C PHE A 115 -25.15 -9.13 2.06
N GLY A 116 -25.49 -8.19 2.93
CA GLY A 116 -26.84 -7.99 3.44
C GLY A 116 -27.84 -7.68 2.34
N ILE A 117 -27.49 -6.76 1.42
CA ILE A 117 -28.33 -6.41 0.26
C ILE A 117 -28.62 -7.66 -0.60
N ARG A 118 -27.59 -8.47 -0.87
CA ARG A 118 -27.73 -9.71 -1.66
C ARG A 118 -28.54 -10.79 -0.95
N TRP A 119 -28.36 -10.90 0.36
CA TRP A 119 -29.10 -11.86 1.17
C TRP A 119 -30.59 -11.53 1.21
N ILE A 120 -30.92 -10.25 1.45
CA ILE A 120 -32.30 -9.76 1.45
C ILE A 120 -32.93 -9.97 0.06
N ALA A 121 -32.21 -9.63 -1.01
CA ALA A 121 -32.64 -9.84 -2.39
C ALA A 121 -33.00 -11.30 -2.69
N ASN A 122 -32.17 -12.25 -2.26
CA ASN A 122 -32.42 -13.68 -2.46
C ASN A 122 -33.65 -14.18 -1.69
N ARG A 123 -33.90 -13.64 -0.49
CA ARG A 123 -35.09 -14.00 0.31
C ARG A 123 -36.38 -13.42 -0.27
N SER A 124 -36.36 -12.16 -0.72
CA SER A 124 -37.56 -11.50 -1.27
C SER A 124 -38.02 -12.08 -2.62
N GLY A 125 -37.13 -12.75 -3.35
CA GLY A 125 -37.48 -13.50 -4.57
C GLY A 125 -38.20 -14.83 -4.32
N ALA A 126 -38.34 -15.26 -3.06
CA ALA A 126 -38.98 -16.51 -2.65
C ALA A 126 -40.34 -16.27 -1.96
N SER A 127 -41.16 -15.34 -2.47
CA SER A 127 -42.54 -15.16 -1.97
C SER A 127 -43.38 -16.39 -2.34
N PRO A 128 -44.04 -17.06 -1.38
CA PRO A 128 -44.75 -18.31 -1.60
C PRO A 128 -46.20 -18.16 -2.10
N ASP A 129 -46.71 -16.95 -2.32
CA ASP A 129 -48.16 -16.72 -2.33
C ASP A 129 -48.89 -16.83 -3.67
N HIS A 130 -48.22 -17.16 -4.79
CA HIS A 130 -48.96 -17.61 -5.99
C HIS A 130 -48.12 -18.56 -6.87
N PRO A 131 -48.49 -19.86 -6.97
CA PRO A 131 -47.91 -20.74 -7.96
C PRO A 131 -48.52 -20.41 -9.33
N SER A 132 -47.97 -19.40 -10.01
CA SER A 132 -48.18 -19.25 -11.46
C SER A 132 -47.53 -20.46 -12.15
N LEU A 133 -48.27 -21.12 -13.06
CA LEU A 133 -47.83 -22.24 -13.90
C LEU A 133 -46.59 -21.94 -14.78
N VAL A 134 -46.07 -20.70 -14.75
CA VAL A 134 -44.81 -20.27 -15.37
C VAL A 134 -43.58 -20.50 -14.45
N ALA A 135 -43.78 -20.92 -13.20
CA ALA A 135 -42.75 -21.10 -12.17
C ALA A 135 -41.84 -22.35 -12.33
N LEU A 136 -41.76 -22.95 -13.52
CA LEU A 136 -40.80 -24.03 -13.83
C LEU A 136 -39.34 -23.53 -13.98
N SER A 137 -39.11 -22.23 -13.84
CA SER A 137 -37.77 -21.62 -13.85
C SER A 137 -37.57 -20.76 -12.60
N SER A 138 -37.77 -21.35 -11.41
CA SER A 138 -37.33 -20.70 -10.17
C SER A 138 -35.85 -20.31 -10.31
N PRO A 139 -35.46 -19.05 -10.04
CA PRO A 139 -34.05 -18.68 -10.02
C PRO A 139 -33.39 -19.46 -8.88
N ALA A 140 -32.52 -20.40 -9.24
CA ALA A 140 -31.74 -21.16 -8.27
C ALA A 140 -31.05 -20.20 -7.28
N PRO A 141 -30.95 -20.57 -5.98
CA PRO A 141 -30.29 -19.74 -4.99
C PRO A 141 -28.88 -19.37 -5.46
N ALA A 142 -28.45 -18.15 -5.15
CA ALA A 142 -27.12 -17.68 -5.54
C ALA A 142 -26.06 -18.68 -5.09
N HIS A 143 -25.26 -19.18 -6.03
CA HIS A 143 -24.28 -20.21 -5.81
C HIS A 143 -23.17 -19.65 -4.90
N PRO A 144 -22.73 -20.40 -3.87
CA PRO A 144 -21.79 -19.89 -2.86
C PRO A 144 -20.46 -19.39 -3.46
N LEU A 145 -20.09 -19.87 -4.64
CA LEU A 145 -18.89 -19.43 -5.37
C LEU A 145 -18.91 -17.94 -5.74
N PHE A 146 -20.08 -17.34 -6.01
CA PHE A 146 -20.19 -15.90 -6.31
C PHE A 146 -19.91 -15.02 -5.08
N CYS A 147 -19.89 -15.61 -3.89
CA CYS A 147 -19.53 -14.91 -2.66
C CYS A 147 -18.04 -15.01 -2.34
N VAL A 148 -17.28 -15.94 -2.94
CA VAL A 148 -15.92 -16.29 -2.53
C VAL A 148 -14.99 -15.07 -2.54
N THR A 149 -14.99 -14.27 -3.60
CA THR A 149 -14.12 -13.10 -3.72
C THR A 149 -14.41 -12.04 -2.66
N LEU A 150 -15.69 -11.81 -2.36
CA LEU A 150 -16.10 -10.87 -1.32
C LEU A 150 -15.80 -11.41 0.08
N VAL A 151 -15.96 -12.72 0.32
CA VAL A 151 -15.56 -13.37 1.59
C VAL A 151 -14.06 -13.26 1.79
N LEU A 152 -13.25 -13.54 0.76
CA LEU A 152 -11.80 -13.42 0.82
C LEU A 152 -11.37 -11.97 1.12
N PHE A 153 -11.98 -10.98 0.46
CA PHE A 153 -11.72 -9.57 0.76
C PHE A 153 -12.15 -9.17 2.19
N THR A 154 -13.28 -9.69 2.66
CA THR A 154 -13.75 -9.45 4.04
C THR A 154 -12.78 -10.04 5.05
N LEU A 155 -12.32 -11.28 4.81
CA LEU A 155 -11.31 -11.94 5.63
C LEU A 155 -9.99 -11.16 5.63
N HIS A 156 -9.54 -10.70 4.46
CA HIS A 156 -8.37 -9.83 4.32
C HIS A 156 -8.53 -8.60 5.22
N CYS A 157 -9.65 -7.86 5.12
CA CYS A 157 -9.91 -6.70 5.97
C CYS A 157 -9.89 -7.05 7.47
N ALA A 158 -10.49 -8.17 7.87
CA ALA A 158 -10.51 -8.63 9.27
C ALA A 158 -9.11 -8.96 9.80
N VAL A 159 -8.29 -9.64 8.99
CA VAL A 159 -6.90 -9.95 9.33
C VAL A 159 -6.10 -8.66 9.44
N ARG A 160 -6.20 -7.74 8.47
CA ARG A 160 -5.48 -6.47 8.50
C ARG A 160 -5.91 -5.58 9.67
N LEU A 161 -7.19 -5.57 10.04
CA LEU A 161 -7.69 -4.89 11.24
C LEU A 161 -7.07 -5.50 12.50
N THR A 162 -7.09 -6.82 12.60
CA THR A 162 -6.50 -7.56 13.73
C THR A 162 -5.01 -7.26 13.85
N GLU A 163 -4.27 -7.32 12.74
CA GLU A 163 -2.86 -6.96 12.69
C GLU A 163 -2.63 -5.51 13.13
N THR A 164 -3.44 -4.57 12.66
CA THR A 164 -3.34 -3.14 13.02
C THR A 164 -3.54 -2.92 14.52
N ARG A 165 -4.40 -3.71 15.15
CA ARG A 165 -4.71 -3.60 16.58
C ARG A 165 -3.68 -4.30 17.46
N LEU A 166 -3.21 -5.48 17.05
CA LEU A 166 -2.46 -6.41 17.92
C LEU A 166 -0.99 -6.57 17.53
N VAL A 167 -0.64 -6.45 16.25
CA VAL A 167 0.70 -6.78 15.72
C VAL A 167 1.47 -5.52 15.35
N GLN A 168 0.87 -4.64 14.55
CA GLN A 168 1.54 -3.47 14.00
C GLN A 168 1.85 -2.45 15.10
N ARG A 169 3.12 -2.02 15.12
CA ARG A 169 3.59 -0.97 16.02
C ARG A 169 3.76 0.33 15.26
N PHE A 170 2.83 1.24 15.51
CA PHE A 170 2.86 2.63 15.06
C PHE A 170 3.63 3.46 16.07
N ARG A 171 4.40 4.45 15.62
CA ARG A 171 5.00 5.43 16.53
C ARG A 171 3.94 6.43 16.96
N GLU A 172 4.10 6.99 18.15
CA GLU A 172 3.15 7.97 18.71
C GLU A 172 3.03 9.23 17.85
N HIS A 173 4.09 9.58 17.12
CA HIS A 173 4.13 10.74 16.22
C HIS A 173 3.87 10.41 14.75
N ASP A 174 3.62 9.14 14.39
CA ASP A 174 3.30 8.78 13.00
C ASP A 174 1.88 9.24 12.68
N THR A 175 1.77 10.34 11.92
CA THR A 175 0.49 10.89 11.48
C THR A 175 0.36 10.89 9.96
N VAL A 176 -0.88 10.93 9.49
CA VAL A 176 -1.25 11.08 8.08
C VAL A 176 -2.25 12.24 7.95
N THR A 177 -2.35 12.84 6.76
CA THR A 177 -3.37 13.85 6.48
C THR A 177 -4.77 13.23 6.55
N LEU A 178 -5.78 14.02 6.90
CA LEU A 178 -7.17 13.58 6.83
C LEU A 178 -7.56 13.23 5.39
N PHE A 179 -7.01 13.94 4.39
CA PHE A 179 -7.14 13.59 2.98
C PHE A 179 -6.70 12.15 2.70
N ALA A 180 -5.49 11.77 3.12
CA ALA A 180 -4.99 10.40 2.96
C ALA A 180 -5.88 9.39 3.71
N ALA A 181 -6.38 9.74 4.89
CA ALA A 181 -7.29 8.88 5.63
C ALA A 181 -8.64 8.68 4.91
N VAL A 182 -9.20 9.73 4.30
CA VAL A 182 -10.43 9.63 3.52
C VAL A 182 -10.19 8.86 2.21
N ALA A 183 -9.08 9.13 1.53
CA ALA A 183 -8.67 8.41 0.32
C ALA A 183 -8.51 6.90 0.59
N GLY A 184 -7.83 6.53 1.66
CA GLY A 184 -7.71 5.13 2.07
C GLY A 184 -9.06 4.48 2.42
N SER A 185 -9.95 5.20 3.11
CA SER A 185 -11.29 4.67 3.44
C SER A 185 -12.14 4.45 2.20
N THR A 186 -12.15 5.42 1.27
CA THR A 186 -12.87 5.31 -0.01
C THR A 186 -12.32 4.18 -0.88
N PHE A 187 -11.01 3.94 -0.86
CA PHE A 187 -10.39 2.78 -1.53
C PHE A 187 -11.01 1.47 -1.03
N TYR A 188 -11.16 1.28 0.29
CA TYR A 188 -11.74 0.04 0.84
C TYR A 188 -13.23 -0.12 0.54
N ILE A 189 -14.00 0.98 0.43
CA ILE A 189 -15.40 0.93 -0.04
C ILE A 189 -15.42 0.39 -1.48
N MET A 190 -14.63 0.99 -2.36
CA MET A 190 -14.63 0.64 -3.78
C MET A 190 -14.02 -0.74 -4.03
N ALA A 191 -13.01 -1.14 -3.26
CA ALA A 191 -12.44 -2.48 -3.30
C ALA A 191 -13.45 -3.56 -2.86
N ALA A 192 -14.29 -3.29 -1.85
CA ALA A 192 -15.38 -4.18 -1.46
C ALA A 192 -16.40 -4.35 -2.59
N ILE A 193 -16.83 -3.24 -3.20
CA ILE A 193 -17.75 -3.24 -4.35
C ILE A 193 -17.13 -4.00 -5.53
N SER A 194 -15.88 -3.72 -5.89
CA SER A 194 -15.12 -4.40 -6.94
C SER A 194 -14.88 -5.90 -6.67
N SER A 195 -14.94 -6.33 -5.41
CA SER A 195 -14.78 -7.74 -5.03
C SER A 195 -16.10 -8.51 -5.07
N ALA A 196 -17.22 -7.83 -5.28
CA ALA A 196 -18.53 -8.44 -5.33
C ALA A 196 -18.81 -8.98 -6.74
N ALA A 197 -19.05 -10.30 -6.87
CA ALA A 197 -19.40 -10.90 -8.15
C ALA A 197 -20.74 -10.39 -8.69
N PRO A 198 -20.93 -10.27 -10.01
CA PRO A 198 -22.21 -9.84 -10.57
C PRO A 198 -23.36 -10.76 -10.11
N SER A 199 -24.55 -10.20 -9.95
CA SER A 199 -25.74 -10.94 -9.50
C SER A 199 -26.11 -12.06 -10.47
N HIS A 200 -26.67 -13.15 -9.95
CA HIS A 200 -27.06 -14.33 -10.75
C HIS A 200 -28.03 -14.02 -11.90
N THR A 201 -28.86 -12.99 -11.75
CA THR A 201 -29.79 -12.54 -12.80
C THR A 201 -29.07 -11.90 -13.99
N SER A 202 -27.89 -11.30 -13.76
CA SER A 202 -27.02 -10.75 -14.81
C SER A 202 -26.10 -11.79 -15.47
N VAL A 203 -25.92 -12.97 -14.85
CA VAL A 203 -25.13 -14.10 -15.39
C VAL A 203 -25.91 -15.42 -15.37
N PRO A 204 -27.05 -15.53 -16.07
CA PRO A 204 -27.86 -16.75 -16.05
C PRO A 204 -27.10 -17.97 -16.60
N ARG A 205 -26.11 -17.78 -17.50
CA ARG A 205 -25.44 -18.86 -18.23
C ARG A 205 -24.18 -19.43 -17.55
N ALA A 206 -23.31 -18.62 -16.94
CA ALA A 206 -22.11 -19.11 -16.24
C ALA A 206 -22.44 -19.99 -15.01
N SER A 207 -23.64 -19.81 -14.44
CA SER A 207 -24.15 -20.61 -13.32
C SER A 207 -24.24 -22.12 -13.62
N ARG A 208 -24.47 -22.52 -14.89
CA ARG A 208 -24.56 -23.93 -15.29
C ARG A 208 -23.18 -24.59 -15.51
N SER A 209 -22.20 -23.83 -15.99
CA SER A 209 -20.81 -24.29 -16.18
C SER A 209 -20.10 -24.56 -14.86
N LEU A 210 -20.18 -23.59 -13.94
CA LEU A 210 -19.66 -23.68 -12.57
C LEU A 210 -20.29 -24.87 -11.81
N HIS A 211 -21.51 -25.26 -12.19
CA HIS A 211 -22.25 -26.37 -11.59
C HIS A 211 -21.80 -27.75 -12.07
N ARG A 212 -21.45 -27.91 -13.37
CA ARG A 212 -21.18 -29.22 -13.98
C ARG A 212 -19.73 -29.68 -13.90
N LEU A 213 -18.78 -28.75 -13.80
CA LEU A 213 -17.37 -29.10 -13.89
C LEU A 213 -16.74 -29.16 -12.50
N VAL A 214 -16.43 -30.38 -12.02
CA VAL A 214 -15.60 -30.62 -10.82
C VAL A 214 -14.33 -29.76 -10.85
N VAL A 215 -13.77 -29.59 -12.06
CA VAL A 215 -12.62 -28.73 -12.36
C VAL A 215 -12.81 -27.29 -11.85
N MET A 216 -13.98 -26.67 -12.05
CA MET A 216 -14.22 -25.29 -11.59
C MET A 216 -14.22 -25.21 -10.07
N ARG A 217 -14.81 -26.19 -9.37
CA ARG A 217 -14.75 -26.24 -7.89
C ARG A 217 -13.32 -26.40 -7.40
N CYS A 218 -12.51 -27.23 -8.08
CA CYS A 218 -11.09 -27.39 -7.77
C CYS A 218 -10.31 -26.08 -8.01
N ILE A 219 -10.59 -25.35 -9.09
CA ILE A 219 -9.94 -24.05 -9.38
C ILE A 219 -10.31 -23.02 -8.31
N PHE A 220 -11.58 -22.91 -7.93
CA PHE A 220 -12.00 -22.01 -6.85
C PHE A 220 -11.36 -22.39 -5.52
N ALA A 221 -11.33 -23.68 -5.17
CA ALA A 221 -10.66 -24.15 -3.96
C ALA A 221 -9.15 -23.82 -3.98
N ALA A 222 -8.48 -24.06 -5.10
CA ALA A 222 -7.06 -23.73 -5.28
C ALA A 222 -6.82 -22.21 -5.16
N GLY A 223 -7.67 -21.37 -5.78
CA GLY A 223 -7.59 -19.92 -5.66
C GLY A 223 -7.81 -19.43 -4.23
N THR A 224 -8.80 -19.97 -3.52
CA THR A 224 -9.02 -19.70 -2.09
C THR A 224 -7.80 -20.09 -1.27
N MET A 225 -7.25 -21.30 -1.46
CA MET A 225 -6.05 -21.75 -0.73
C MET A 225 -4.82 -20.88 -1.05
N ALA A 226 -4.66 -20.46 -2.29
CA ALA A 226 -3.60 -19.53 -2.69
C ALA A 226 -3.74 -18.18 -1.99
N HIS A 227 -4.95 -17.60 -1.97
CA HIS A 227 -5.22 -16.34 -1.26
C HIS A 227 -4.91 -16.46 0.24
N LEU A 228 -5.39 -17.53 0.90
CA LEU A 228 -5.14 -17.75 2.32
C LEU A 228 -3.65 -17.95 2.63
N SER A 229 -2.92 -18.66 1.76
CA SER A 229 -1.48 -18.86 1.91
C SER A 229 -0.71 -17.54 1.78
N LEU A 230 -1.07 -16.71 0.79
CA LEU A 230 -0.50 -15.37 0.63
C LEU A 230 -0.81 -14.48 1.84
N GLN A 231 -2.03 -14.54 2.37
CA GLN A 231 -2.41 -13.82 3.59
C GLN A 231 -1.55 -14.26 4.79
N ALA A 232 -1.32 -15.56 4.97
CA ALA A 232 -0.49 -16.09 6.04
C ALA A 232 0.98 -15.64 5.92
N ILE A 233 1.53 -15.64 4.70
CA ILE A 233 2.89 -15.12 4.42
C ILE A 233 2.93 -13.62 4.73
N GLN A 234 1.91 -12.85 4.33
CA GLN A 234 1.81 -11.42 4.61
C GLN A 234 1.82 -11.15 6.13
N VAL A 235 1.03 -11.90 6.90
CA VAL A 235 0.97 -11.79 8.37
C VAL A 235 2.31 -12.13 9.02
N THR A 236 2.98 -13.16 8.52
CA THR A 236 4.32 -13.54 8.98
C THR A 236 5.31 -12.41 8.74
N ALA A 237 5.28 -11.79 7.56
CA ALA A 237 6.14 -10.66 7.22
C ALA A 237 5.89 -9.45 8.13
N HIS A 238 4.64 -9.06 8.38
CA HIS A 238 4.32 -7.98 9.31
C HIS A 238 4.75 -8.29 10.75
N THR A 239 4.57 -9.53 11.20
CA THR A 239 4.99 -9.96 12.54
C THR A 239 6.50 -9.84 12.73
N ILE A 240 7.28 -10.23 11.72
CA ILE A 240 8.74 -10.06 11.73
C ILE A 240 9.12 -8.58 11.81
N LEU A 241 8.50 -7.74 10.99
CA LEU A 241 8.74 -6.28 11.01
C LEU A 241 8.35 -5.66 12.36
N ALA A 242 7.25 -6.09 12.95
CA ALA A 242 6.79 -5.63 14.26
C ALA A 242 7.76 -6.02 15.38
N ARG A 243 8.28 -7.26 15.37
CA ARG A 243 9.30 -7.72 16.34
C ARG A 243 10.59 -6.92 16.21
N ARG A 244 11.01 -6.53 15.00
CA ARG A 244 12.19 -5.69 14.80
C ARG A 244 12.02 -4.24 15.28
N ARG A 245 10.77 -3.74 15.36
CA ARG A 245 10.45 -2.44 15.97
C ARG A 245 10.35 -2.50 17.49
N GLN A 246 10.33 -3.68 18.09
CA GLN A 246 10.66 -3.82 19.49
C GLN A 246 12.15 -3.49 19.55
N SER A 247 12.49 -2.26 19.94
CA SER A 247 13.83 -2.05 20.53
C SER A 247 14.05 -3.23 21.47
N PRO A 248 15.23 -3.84 21.50
CA PRO A 248 15.58 -4.60 22.68
C PRO A 248 15.37 -3.60 23.81
N SER A 249 14.39 -3.88 24.67
CA SER A 249 14.40 -3.39 26.03
C SER A 249 15.74 -3.88 26.56
N ARG A 250 16.77 -3.07 26.35
CA ARG A 250 18.08 -3.20 26.97
C ARG A 250 17.73 -3.12 28.45
N THR A 251 17.56 -4.28 29.05
CA THR A 251 17.74 -4.51 30.47
C THR A 251 19.24 -4.27 30.73
N VAL A 252 19.66 -3.03 30.56
CA VAL A 252 20.96 -2.53 30.95
C VAL A 252 20.67 -1.62 32.12
N SER A 253 21.29 -1.94 33.24
CA SER A 253 21.13 -1.22 34.50
C SER A 253 21.24 0.31 34.30
N PRO A 254 20.36 1.12 34.90
CA PRO A 254 20.31 2.58 34.72
C PRO A 254 21.62 3.30 35.11
N THR A 255 22.51 2.63 35.85
CA THR A 255 23.81 3.15 36.28
C THR A 255 24.90 3.18 35.20
N LYS A 256 24.70 2.56 34.01
CA LYS A 256 25.69 2.57 32.91
C LYS A 256 25.23 3.31 31.64
N GLU A 257 23.96 3.72 31.54
CA GLU A 257 23.41 4.29 30.30
C GLU A 257 23.85 5.73 30.03
N THR A 258 23.96 6.57 31.06
CA THR A 258 24.38 7.98 30.94
C THR A 258 25.79 8.15 30.38
N PRO A 259 26.84 7.53 30.96
CA PRO A 259 28.18 7.64 30.39
C PRO A 259 28.25 7.01 29.00
N MET A 260 27.43 5.98 28.72
CA MET A 260 27.43 5.31 27.42
C MET A 260 26.88 6.18 26.29
N ARG A 261 25.81 6.92 26.58
CA ARG A 261 25.20 7.88 25.66
C ARG A 261 26.09 9.10 25.40
N ASP A 262 26.75 9.60 26.44
CA ASP A 262 27.57 10.80 26.33
C ASP A 262 28.79 10.58 25.42
N TRP A 263 29.39 9.38 25.44
CA TRP A 263 30.48 9.05 24.51
C TRP A 263 29.98 8.75 23.11
N GLU A 264 28.81 8.10 22.92
CA GLU A 264 28.24 7.87 21.59
C GLU A 264 27.99 9.20 20.88
N GLU A 265 27.46 10.18 21.62
CA GLU A 265 27.22 11.53 21.13
C GLU A 265 28.53 12.30 20.86
N GLY A 266 29.55 12.09 21.71
CA GLY A 266 30.89 12.66 21.53
C GLY A 266 31.64 12.11 20.30
N LEU A 267 31.62 10.79 20.11
CA LEU A 267 32.15 10.12 18.92
C LEU A 267 31.39 10.58 17.67
N TRP A 268 30.07 10.74 17.79
CA TRP A 268 29.26 11.21 16.68
C TRP A 268 29.59 12.64 16.28
N ARG A 269 29.74 13.56 17.23
CA ARG A 269 30.22 14.93 16.95
C ARG A 269 31.56 14.92 16.20
N ARG A 270 32.49 14.03 16.55
CA ARG A 270 33.77 13.89 15.83
C ARG A 270 33.59 13.38 14.41
N VAL A 271 32.74 12.38 14.20
CA VAL A 271 32.40 11.88 12.85
C VAL A 271 31.77 12.99 12.01
N GLN A 272 30.87 13.79 12.58
CA GLN A 272 30.25 14.93 11.88
C GLN A 272 31.29 15.97 11.46
N VAL A 273 32.21 16.34 12.38
CA VAL A 273 33.29 17.29 12.09
C VAL A 273 34.19 16.74 10.98
N HIS A 274 34.58 15.47 11.04
CA HIS A 274 35.44 14.84 10.04
C HIS A 274 34.77 14.78 8.65
N LEU A 275 33.47 14.48 8.60
CA LEU A 275 32.71 14.52 7.35
C LEU A 275 32.59 15.95 6.81
N ALA A 276 32.44 16.95 7.67
CA ALA A 276 32.38 18.36 7.26
C ALA A 276 33.72 18.86 6.70
N THR A 277 34.85 18.53 7.34
CA THR A 277 36.19 18.89 6.85
C THR A 277 36.54 18.17 5.56
N PHE A 278 36.20 16.88 5.43
CA PHE A 278 36.44 16.13 4.19
C PHE A 278 35.67 16.73 3.00
N ARG A 279 34.41 17.15 3.19
CA ARG A 279 33.61 17.83 2.16
C ARG A 279 34.19 19.18 1.78
N ALA A 280 34.59 19.99 2.76
CA ALA A 280 35.25 21.28 2.51
C ALA A 280 36.53 21.11 1.67
N ALA A 281 37.29 20.04 1.90
CA ALA A 281 38.49 19.71 1.13
C ALA A 281 38.20 19.26 -0.31
N GLN A 282 37.01 18.72 -0.59
CA GLN A 282 36.59 18.34 -1.95
C GLN A 282 35.98 19.50 -2.76
N GLY A 283 35.89 20.70 -2.19
CA GLY A 283 35.28 21.85 -2.86
C GLY A 283 33.75 21.73 -3.00
N GLU A 284 33.13 20.74 -2.36
CA GLU A 284 31.68 20.66 -2.25
C GLU A 284 31.20 21.77 -1.32
N SER A 285 30.26 22.60 -1.80
CA SER A 285 29.61 23.61 -0.97
C SER A 285 29.08 22.96 0.32
N PRO A 286 29.20 23.62 1.50
CA PRO A 286 28.61 23.13 2.75
C PRO A 286 27.11 22.79 2.66
N HIS A 287 26.44 23.26 1.62
CA HIS A 287 25.02 23.04 1.32
C HIS A 287 24.74 22.04 0.18
N ALA A 288 25.75 21.43 -0.46
CA ALA A 288 25.57 20.61 -1.67
C ALA A 288 24.97 19.22 -1.42
N LEU A 289 24.97 18.75 -0.17
CA LEU A 289 24.21 17.60 0.29
C LEU A 289 23.76 17.93 1.70
N SER A 290 22.66 18.67 1.78
CA SER A 290 21.69 18.56 2.86
C SER A 290 21.27 17.10 2.96
N THR A 291 22.13 16.25 3.53
CA THR A 291 21.72 14.92 3.98
C THR A 291 20.49 15.19 4.85
N PRO A 292 19.28 14.78 4.44
CA PRO A 292 18.07 15.21 5.11
C PRO A 292 18.26 15.03 6.62
N PRO A 293 17.89 16.00 7.48
CA PRO A 293 17.96 15.81 8.93
C PRO A 293 17.22 14.53 9.38
N GLU A 294 16.34 13.99 8.54
CA GLU A 294 15.67 12.70 8.68
C GLU A 294 16.59 11.46 8.58
N LEU A 295 17.72 11.56 7.88
CA LEU A 295 18.75 10.51 7.82
C LEU A 295 19.64 10.49 9.08
N TYR A 296 19.60 11.53 9.93
CA TYR A 296 20.24 11.48 11.24
C TYR A 296 19.53 10.47 12.15
N GLY A 297 20.12 9.28 12.24
CA GLY A 297 19.65 8.21 13.11
C GLY A 297 18.71 7.20 12.46
N ALA A 298 18.15 7.45 11.27
CA ALA A 298 17.34 6.45 10.57
C ALA A 298 18.17 5.20 10.21
N TRP A 299 19.38 5.37 9.65
CA TRP A 299 20.29 4.25 9.35
C TRP A 299 20.75 3.48 10.61
N ARG A 300 20.71 4.12 11.78
CA ARG A 300 21.01 3.50 13.09
C ARG A 300 19.82 2.72 13.64
N ARG A 301 18.60 3.21 13.42
CA ARG A 301 17.35 2.64 13.95
C ARG A 301 16.80 1.50 13.11
N TYR A 302 17.09 1.48 11.81
CA TYR A 302 16.52 0.49 10.88
C TYR A 302 17.55 -0.54 10.45
N ARG A 303 17.25 -1.80 10.77
CA ARG A 303 17.94 -3.00 10.30
C ARG A 303 17.03 -3.79 9.38
N TYR A 304 17.59 -4.29 8.29
CA TYR A 304 16.80 -5.03 7.34
C TYR A 304 16.66 -6.51 7.78
N PRO A 305 15.47 -7.12 7.68
CA PRO A 305 15.18 -8.41 8.30
C PRO A 305 15.67 -9.66 7.53
N TYR A 306 16.91 -9.69 7.03
CA TYR A 306 17.43 -10.79 6.19
C TYR A 306 17.46 -12.17 6.88
N PHE A 307 17.86 -12.21 8.16
CA PHE A 307 18.10 -13.49 8.85
C PHE A 307 16.81 -14.17 9.34
N SER A 308 15.72 -13.42 9.42
CA SER A 308 14.48 -13.90 10.05
C SER A 308 13.57 -14.71 9.11
N ASN A 309 13.68 -14.54 7.79
CA ASN A 309 12.80 -15.23 6.84
C ASN A 309 13.36 -15.21 5.41
N VAL A 310 13.22 -16.33 4.70
CA VAL A 310 13.62 -16.51 3.30
C VAL A 310 12.98 -15.48 2.37
N CYS A 311 11.73 -15.07 2.62
CA CYS A 311 11.01 -14.11 1.79
C CYS A 311 11.72 -12.75 1.73
N PHE A 312 12.24 -12.25 2.86
CA PHE A 312 13.01 -11.00 2.91
C PHE A 312 14.42 -11.13 2.32
N ARG A 313 14.93 -12.36 2.11
CA ARG A 313 16.20 -12.55 1.38
C ARG A 313 16.01 -12.39 -0.13
N VAL A 314 14.80 -12.67 -0.62
CA VAL A 314 14.48 -12.66 -2.05
C VAL A 314 13.79 -11.36 -2.46
N VAL A 315 12.82 -10.89 -1.70
CA VAL A 315 11.92 -9.78 -2.05
C VAL A 315 12.06 -8.64 -1.05
N LEU A 316 12.13 -7.40 -1.54
CA LEU A 316 12.28 -6.21 -0.70
C LEU A 316 11.12 -6.05 0.30
N ASP A 317 9.89 -6.09 -0.22
CA ASP A 317 8.66 -5.91 0.54
C ASP A 317 7.70 -7.09 0.28
N PRO A 318 7.94 -8.29 0.87
CA PRO A 318 7.16 -9.49 0.59
C PRO A 318 5.67 -9.31 0.93
N HIS A 319 5.37 -8.49 1.94
CA HIS A 319 4.00 -8.17 2.34
C HIS A 319 3.23 -7.37 1.28
N TYR A 320 3.90 -6.50 0.51
CA TYR A 320 3.28 -5.79 -0.62
C TYR A 320 3.06 -6.72 -1.80
N THR A 321 4.02 -7.60 -2.11
CA THR A 321 3.86 -8.61 -3.17
C THR A 321 2.69 -9.54 -2.88
N CYS A 322 2.54 -9.99 -1.62
CA CYS A 322 1.40 -10.82 -1.22
C CYS A 322 0.07 -10.08 -1.41
N GLU A 323 0.01 -8.80 -1.04
CA GLU A 323 -1.19 -7.98 -1.18
C GLU A 323 -1.63 -7.86 -2.66
N VAL A 324 -0.71 -7.53 -3.56
CA VAL A 324 -0.99 -7.48 -5.01
C VAL A 324 -1.45 -8.84 -5.54
N ALA A 325 -0.76 -9.92 -5.17
CA ALA A 325 -1.10 -11.27 -5.61
C ALA A 325 -2.49 -11.71 -5.13
N MET A 326 -2.88 -11.36 -3.91
CA MET A 326 -4.22 -11.66 -3.38
C MET A 326 -5.33 -10.96 -4.17
N TYR A 327 -5.14 -9.69 -4.54
CA TYR A 327 -6.09 -8.97 -5.40
C TYR A 327 -6.15 -9.59 -6.81
N ALA A 328 -5.01 -9.97 -7.38
CA ALA A 328 -4.97 -10.65 -8.67
C ALA A 328 -5.71 -12.00 -8.64
N VAL A 329 -5.55 -12.79 -7.57
CA VAL A 329 -6.32 -14.03 -7.38
C VAL A 329 -7.82 -13.73 -7.32
N ASN A 330 -8.24 -12.70 -6.57
CA ASN A 330 -9.65 -12.30 -6.52
C ASN A 330 -10.18 -11.90 -7.91
N THR A 331 -9.41 -11.14 -8.70
CA THR A 331 -9.78 -10.77 -10.07
C THR A 331 -9.91 -11.99 -10.98
N LEU A 332 -9.00 -12.95 -10.88
CA LEU A 332 -9.06 -14.20 -11.66
C LEU A 332 -10.30 -15.03 -11.29
N LEU A 333 -10.60 -15.19 -10.00
CA LEU A 333 -11.80 -15.87 -9.55
C LEU A 333 -13.08 -15.16 -10.04
N LEU A 334 -13.08 -13.82 -10.03
CA LEU A 334 -14.19 -13.02 -10.55
C LEU A 334 -14.37 -13.18 -12.06
N LEU A 335 -13.26 -13.21 -12.80
CA LEU A 335 -13.25 -13.47 -14.24
C LEU A 335 -13.88 -14.82 -14.57
N LEU A 336 -13.53 -15.86 -13.80
CA LEU A 336 -14.13 -17.20 -13.96
C LEU A 336 -15.64 -17.21 -13.73
N CYS A 337 -16.17 -16.32 -12.88
CA CYS A 337 -17.62 -16.15 -12.71
C CYS A 337 -18.32 -15.55 -13.93
N VAL A 338 -17.57 -14.91 -14.84
CA VAL A 338 -18.11 -14.13 -15.96
C VAL A 338 -17.82 -14.75 -17.33
N LEU A 339 -16.85 -15.66 -17.43
CA LEU A 339 -16.49 -16.31 -18.69
C LEU A 339 -17.70 -17.08 -19.27
N PRO A 340 -18.01 -16.91 -20.57
CA PRO A 340 -19.05 -17.67 -21.25
C PRO A 340 -18.63 -19.13 -21.41
N ASP A 341 -19.63 -20.04 -21.42
CA ASP A 341 -19.40 -21.46 -21.71
C ASP A 341 -18.81 -21.64 -23.12
N ALA A 342 -17.63 -22.28 -23.21
CA ALA A 342 -16.94 -22.54 -24.48
C ALA A 342 -17.66 -23.56 -25.39
N THR A 343 -18.77 -24.14 -24.94
CA THR A 343 -19.47 -25.25 -25.61
C THR A 343 -20.68 -24.84 -26.44
N GLN A 344 -20.93 -23.54 -26.69
CA GLN A 344 -22.03 -23.10 -27.57
C GLN A 344 -21.61 -22.08 -28.63
N PRO A 345 -22.16 -22.17 -29.86
CA PRO A 345 -21.82 -21.28 -30.97
C PRO A 345 -22.31 -19.85 -30.74
N ALA A 346 -21.52 -18.87 -31.20
CA ALA A 346 -21.70 -17.42 -31.02
C ALA A 346 -23.03 -16.84 -31.54
N THR A 347 -23.85 -17.63 -32.24
CA THR A 347 -25.11 -17.22 -32.88
C THR A 347 -26.25 -16.93 -31.89
N ASP A 348 -26.23 -17.51 -30.68
CA ASP A 348 -27.28 -17.31 -29.67
C ASP A 348 -27.16 -15.99 -28.89
N ILE A 349 -26.00 -15.33 -28.93
CA ILE A 349 -25.77 -14.05 -28.24
C ILE A 349 -26.52 -12.92 -28.97
N ALA A 350 -26.48 -12.93 -30.31
CA ALA A 350 -27.23 -12.00 -31.15
C ALA A 350 -28.76 -12.27 -31.08
N ALA A 351 -29.17 -13.53 -31.04
CA ALA A 351 -30.59 -13.91 -30.95
C ALA A 351 -31.23 -13.62 -29.58
N GLY A 352 -30.44 -13.68 -28.50
CA GLY A 352 -30.87 -13.29 -27.15
C GLY A 352 -31.00 -11.78 -26.97
N ALA A 353 -30.07 -11.00 -27.54
CA ALA A 353 -30.17 -9.55 -27.60
C ALA A 353 -31.39 -9.10 -28.43
N ALA A 354 -31.64 -9.76 -29.57
CA ALA A 354 -32.81 -9.49 -30.41
C ALA A 354 -34.14 -9.86 -29.72
N ARG A 355 -34.21 -10.98 -28.98
CA ARG A 355 -35.44 -11.37 -28.24
C ARG A 355 -35.72 -10.46 -27.04
N GLY A 356 -34.69 -10.01 -26.33
CA GLY A 356 -34.84 -8.99 -25.29
C GLY A 356 -35.38 -7.68 -25.87
N MET A 357 -34.86 -7.28 -27.04
CA MET A 357 -35.32 -6.09 -27.76
C MET A 357 -36.79 -6.22 -28.21
N VAL A 358 -37.25 -7.41 -28.62
CA VAL A 358 -38.66 -7.65 -29.02
C VAL A 358 -39.62 -7.64 -27.82
N SER A 359 -39.24 -8.16 -26.64
CA SER A 359 -40.08 -8.01 -25.44
C SER A 359 -40.06 -6.57 -24.89
N CYS A 360 -38.99 -5.82 -25.15
CA CYS A 360 -38.86 -4.39 -24.79
C CYS A 360 -39.80 -3.46 -25.58
N PHE A 361 -40.28 -3.86 -26.76
CA PHE A 361 -41.27 -3.07 -27.51
C PHE A 361 -42.71 -3.24 -26.99
N ALA A 362 -42.99 -4.27 -26.18
CA ALA A 362 -44.34 -4.59 -25.73
C ALA A 362 -44.72 -4.00 -24.37
N SER A 363 -43.76 -3.54 -23.54
CA SER A 363 -44.03 -3.25 -22.12
C SER A 363 -44.19 -1.78 -21.71
N GLY A 364 -44.06 -0.81 -22.62
CA GLY A 364 -44.38 0.60 -22.36
C GLY A 364 -43.57 1.33 -21.25
N GLU A 365 -42.56 0.69 -20.65
CA GLU A 365 -41.72 1.31 -19.62
C GLU A 365 -40.65 2.24 -20.21
N PRO A 366 -40.33 3.37 -19.56
CA PRO A 366 -39.35 4.33 -20.05
C PRO A 366 -37.94 3.71 -20.21
N GLN A 367 -37.54 3.62 -21.48
CA GLN A 367 -36.35 3.01 -22.10
C GLN A 367 -34.99 3.29 -21.44
N TRP A 368 -34.84 4.35 -20.65
CA TRP A 368 -33.55 4.85 -20.17
C TRP A 368 -33.11 4.20 -18.86
N CYS A 369 -34.07 3.79 -18.00
CA CYS A 369 -33.75 3.23 -16.70
C CYS A 369 -33.20 1.80 -16.78
N SER A 370 -33.71 0.96 -17.70
CA SER A 370 -33.28 -0.45 -17.76
C SER A 370 -31.87 -0.61 -18.37
N ILE A 371 -31.49 0.22 -19.35
CA ILE A 371 -30.15 0.23 -19.96
C ILE A 371 -29.12 0.91 -19.03
N ALA A 372 -29.53 1.93 -18.28
CA ALA A 372 -28.69 2.59 -17.29
C ALA A 372 -28.39 1.69 -16.06
N CYS A 373 -29.37 0.87 -15.65
CA CYS A 373 -29.24 -0.02 -14.48
C CYS A 373 -28.66 -1.41 -14.79
N ALA A 374 -28.60 -1.85 -16.05
CA ALA A 374 -28.03 -3.15 -16.37
C ALA A 374 -26.51 -3.18 -16.09
N SER A 375 -26.09 -4.08 -15.19
CA SER A 375 -24.68 -4.45 -15.02
C SER A 375 -24.28 -5.39 -16.15
N VAL A 376 -23.33 -4.97 -16.99
CA VAL A 376 -22.63 -5.93 -17.86
C VAL A 376 -21.65 -6.67 -16.94
N PRO A 377 -21.70 -8.00 -16.81
CA PRO A 377 -20.85 -8.77 -15.90
C PRO A 377 -19.35 -8.45 -16.03
N TRP A 378 -18.91 -8.10 -17.25
CA TRP A 378 -17.56 -7.65 -17.55
C TRP A 378 -17.15 -6.35 -16.85
N LEU A 379 -18.09 -5.46 -16.52
CA LEU A 379 -17.79 -4.24 -15.76
C LEU A 379 -17.35 -4.57 -14.32
N SER A 380 -17.90 -5.61 -13.70
CA SER A 380 -17.44 -6.08 -12.38
C SER A 380 -16.01 -6.60 -12.45
N VAL A 381 -15.67 -7.34 -13.51
CA VAL A 381 -14.29 -7.79 -13.77
C VAL A 381 -13.37 -6.60 -13.97
N LEU A 382 -13.76 -5.62 -14.80
CA LEU A 382 -12.97 -4.41 -15.01
C LEU A 382 -12.79 -3.59 -13.73
N ALA A 383 -13.80 -3.51 -12.86
CA ALA A 383 -13.68 -2.86 -11.56
C ALA A 383 -12.70 -3.62 -10.63
N SER A 384 -12.67 -4.95 -10.71
CA SER A 384 -11.69 -5.79 -10.01
C SER A 384 -10.27 -5.65 -10.58
N VAL A 385 -10.13 -5.54 -11.90
CA VAL A 385 -8.85 -5.22 -12.53
C VAL A 385 -8.37 -3.84 -12.08
N GLY A 386 -9.28 -2.86 -11.99
CA GLY A 386 -8.99 -1.52 -11.49
C GLY A 386 -8.35 -1.52 -10.11
N VAL A 387 -8.93 -2.23 -9.13
CA VAL A 387 -8.33 -2.35 -7.78
C VAL A 387 -6.99 -3.07 -7.81
N THR A 388 -6.84 -4.13 -8.60
CA THR A 388 -5.58 -4.89 -8.69
C THR A 388 -4.46 -4.04 -9.26
N VAL A 389 -4.71 -3.35 -10.38
CA VAL A 389 -3.72 -2.50 -11.04
C VAL A 389 -3.40 -1.26 -10.21
N PHE A 390 -4.41 -0.65 -9.57
CA PHE A 390 -4.17 0.49 -8.68
C PHE A 390 -3.31 0.09 -7.47
N THR A 391 -3.67 -1.01 -6.80
CA THR A 391 -2.88 -1.53 -5.66
C THR A 391 -1.46 -1.84 -6.08
N ALA A 392 -1.30 -2.50 -7.23
CA ALA A 392 0.00 -2.82 -7.82
C ALA A 392 0.86 -1.57 -8.05
N ALA A 393 0.29 -0.54 -8.68
CA ALA A 393 1.00 0.71 -8.94
C ALA A 393 1.33 1.46 -7.64
N ASN A 394 0.37 1.59 -6.73
CA ASN A 394 0.52 2.33 -5.47
C ASN A 394 1.57 1.69 -4.54
N LEU A 395 1.56 0.36 -4.42
CA LEU A 395 2.56 -0.38 -3.65
C LEU A 395 3.91 -0.44 -4.38
N GLY A 396 3.92 -0.46 -5.71
CA GLY A 396 5.15 -0.35 -6.51
C GLY A 396 5.89 0.96 -6.26
N ILE A 397 5.17 2.09 -6.27
CA ILE A 397 5.72 3.41 -5.91
C ILE A 397 6.29 3.39 -4.48
N THR A 398 5.49 2.92 -3.53
CA THR A 398 5.90 2.86 -2.12
C THR A 398 7.13 1.98 -1.90
N SER A 399 7.23 0.86 -2.63
CA SER A 399 8.40 -0.04 -2.55
C SER A 399 9.64 0.56 -3.23
N ALA A 400 9.47 1.36 -4.29
CA ALA A 400 10.56 2.15 -4.86
C ALA A 400 11.07 3.22 -3.86
N GLU A 401 10.17 3.90 -3.14
CA GLU A 401 10.52 4.83 -2.05
C GLU A 401 11.31 4.09 -0.94
N HIS A 402 10.86 2.92 -0.51
CA HIS A 402 11.59 2.08 0.44
C HIS A 402 12.99 1.71 -0.06
N ARG A 403 13.12 1.38 -1.34
CA ARG A 403 14.40 1.04 -1.95
C ARG A 403 15.36 2.23 -1.92
N ARG A 404 14.89 3.41 -2.32
CA ARG A 404 15.67 4.66 -2.27
C ARG A 404 16.11 4.96 -0.83
N PHE A 405 15.22 4.78 0.14
CA PHE A 405 15.55 4.88 1.55
C PHE A 405 16.70 3.95 1.97
N TRP A 406 16.64 2.66 1.61
CA TRP A 406 17.71 1.71 1.96
C TRP A 406 19.03 2.02 1.25
N MET A 407 18.99 2.46 0.00
CA MET A 407 20.17 2.89 -0.74
C MET A 407 20.81 4.12 -0.09
N ALA A 408 20.01 5.12 0.29
CA ALA A 408 20.48 6.30 1.01
C ALA A 408 21.07 5.92 2.38
N ALA A 409 20.39 5.05 3.14
CA ALA A 409 20.89 4.57 4.43
C ALA A 409 22.24 3.84 4.29
N ASN A 410 22.42 3.01 3.26
CA ASN A 410 23.70 2.35 2.98
C ASN A 410 24.78 3.33 2.54
N ALA A 411 24.45 4.36 1.74
CA ALA A 411 25.39 5.42 1.40
C ALA A 411 25.88 6.16 2.66
N THR A 412 24.96 6.48 3.58
CA THR A 412 25.34 7.09 4.87
C THR A 412 26.20 6.15 5.71
N ARG A 413 25.89 4.85 5.76
CA ARG A 413 26.74 3.86 6.44
C ARG A 413 28.15 3.86 5.85
N ARG A 414 28.32 3.85 4.53
CA ARG A 414 29.65 3.95 3.90
C ARG A 414 30.42 5.19 4.32
N LEU A 415 29.78 6.36 4.29
CA LEU A 415 30.41 7.63 4.69
C LEU A 415 30.85 7.59 6.15
N VAL A 416 29.96 7.20 7.05
CA VAL A 416 30.27 7.08 8.49
C VAL A 416 31.36 6.04 8.73
N GLY A 417 31.33 4.93 8.02
CA GLY A 417 32.33 3.87 8.14
C GLY A 417 33.70 4.31 7.65
N SER A 418 33.77 5.09 6.58
CA SER A 418 35.01 5.71 6.12
C SER A 418 35.57 6.65 7.18
N ALA A 419 34.74 7.57 7.70
CA ALA A 419 35.17 8.52 8.71
C ALA A 419 35.66 7.83 10.00
N LEU A 420 34.96 6.78 10.46
CA LEU A 420 35.38 6.01 11.63
C LEU A 420 36.72 5.28 11.41
N ARG A 421 36.96 4.72 10.22
CA ARG A 421 38.26 4.10 9.89
C ARG A 421 39.37 5.14 9.90
N THR A 422 39.16 6.29 9.25
CA THR A 422 40.15 7.38 9.22
C THR A 422 40.50 7.86 10.63
N ILE A 423 39.49 8.08 11.49
CA ILE A 423 39.72 8.47 12.89
C ILE A 423 40.55 7.41 13.63
N LEU A 424 40.25 6.11 13.44
CA LEU A 424 40.99 5.03 14.08
C LEU A 424 42.43 4.92 13.56
N ASP A 425 42.64 5.09 12.26
CA ASP A 425 43.95 5.04 11.63
C ASP A 425 44.82 6.23 12.07
N GLU A 426 44.25 7.43 12.15
CA GLU A 426 44.90 8.64 12.69
C GLU A 426 45.31 8.46 14.16
N GLU A 427 44.45 7.89 15.00
CA GLU A 427 44.80 7.60 16.39
C GLU A 427 45.89 6.54 16.53
N GLN A 428 45.89 5.52 15.67
CA GLN A 428 46.92 4.48 15.68
C GLN A 428 48.28 5.02 15.21
N ALA A 429 48.29 6.01 14.31
CA ALA A 429 49.50 6.67 13.83
C ALA A 429 50.11 7.68 14.84
N LYS A 430 49.41 8.06 15.91
CA LYS A 430 49.93 9.04 16.89
C LYS A 430 51.10 8.45 17.70
N PRO A 431 52.28 9.11 17.74
CA PRO A 431 53.43 8.62 18.48
C PRO A 431 53.16 8.58 19.99
N PRO A 432 53.69 7.58 20.73
CA PRO A 432 53.55 7.50 22.17
C PRO A 432 54.39 8.62 22.81
N GLY A 433 53.75 9.71 23.24
CA GLY A 433 54.41 10.81 23.95
C GLY A 433 54.06 12.22 23.48
N ASN A 434 53.32 12.39 22.37
CA ASN A 434 52.86 13.72 21.97
C ASN A 434 51.70 14.16 22.89
N GLY A 435 51.83 15.33 23.53
CA GLY A 435 50.86 15.89 24.48
C GLY A 435 49.45 16.20 23.93
N GLY A 436 49.13 15.77 22.70
CA GLY A 436 47.76 15.71 22.21
C GLY A 436 47.09 14.46 22.75
N GLY A 437 46.12 14.63 23.66
CA GLY A 437 45.43 13.51 24.31
C GLY A 437 44.95 12.45 23.30
N ARG A 438 45.49 11.23 23.42
CA ARG A 438 44.98 10.06 22.69
C ARG A 438 43.51 9.84 23.01
N LEU A 439 42.76 9.30 22.04
CA LEU A 439 41.42 8.83 22.34
C LEU A 439 41.45 7.81 23.49
N PRO A 440 40.52 7.91 24.48
CA PRO A 440 40.32 6.87 25.46
C PRO A 440 40.11 5.51 24.78
N ALA A 441 40.69 4.45 25.35
CA ALA A 441 40.59 3.09 24.80
C ALA A 441 39.13 2.64 24.57
N GLU A 442 38.23 3.08 25.46
CA GLU A 442 36.79 2.84 25.38
C GLU A 442 36.16 3.42 24.10
N ILE A 443 36.61 4.59 23.64
CA ILE A 443 36.13 5.22 22.40
C ILE A 443 36.66 4.46 21.18
N VAL A 444 37.90 3.99 21.23
CA VAL A 444 38.51 3.18 20.18
C VAL A 444 37.76 1.84 20.03
N ASP A 445 37.47 1.17 21.14
CA ASP A 445 36.73 -0.09 21.12
C ASP A 445 35.28 0.10 20.67
N ALA A 446 34.64 1.20 21.07
CA ALA A 446 33.32 1.57 20.59
C ALA A 446 33.30 1.84 19.08
N ALA A 447 34.28 2.58 18.55
CA ALA A 447 34.40 2.85 17.12
C ALA A 447 34.63 1.55 16.32
N ARG A 448 35.44 0.63 16.83
CA ARG A 448 35.62 -0.71 16.25
C ARG A 448 34.32 -1.53 16.28
N TYR A 449 33.60 -1.49 17.39
CA TYR A 449 32.30 -2.15 17.52
C TYR A 449 31.30 -1.58 16.50
N MET A 450 31.20 -0.25 16.38
CA MET A 450 30.34 0.39 15.41
C MET A 450 30.70 0.00 13.96
N LEU A 451 31.98 -0.10 13.62
CA LEU A 451 32.40 -0.57 12.29
C LEU A 451 31.99 -2.00 11.99
N ARG A 452 32.06 -2.90 12.99
CA ARG A 452 31.73 -4.32 12.83
C ARG A 452 30.24 -4.61 12.83
N GLU A 453 29.48 -3.90 13.67
CA GLU A 453 28.08 -4.21 13.91
C GLU A 453 27.16 -3.13 13.34
N THR A 454 27.45 -1.85 13.59
CA THR A 454 26.51 -0.74 13.35
C THR A 454 26.53 -0.24 11.90
N VAL A 455 27.70 -0.19 11.28
CA VAL A 455 27.94 0.48 10.00
C VAL A 455 28.00 -0.50 8.81
N VAL A 456 27.74 -1.78 9.06
CA VAL A 456 27.63 -2.80 8.01
C VAL A 456 26.48 -2.48 7.06
N GLU A 457 26.77 -2.50 5.76
CA GLU A 457 25.78 -2.30 4.71
C GLU A 457 24.72 -3.41 4.71
N GLU A 458 23.47 -3.02 4.49
CA GLU A 458 22.35 -3.95 4.37
C GLU A 458 22.26 -4.47 2.93
N VAL A 459 22.18 -5.78 2.72
CA VAL A 459 22.17 -6.40 1.37
C VAL A 459 20.80 -6.30 0.70
N VAL A 460 20.43 -5.12 0.19
CA VAL A 460 19.08 -4.86 -0.34
C VAL A 460 18.72 -5.85 -1.46
N PRO A 461 17.60 -6.59 -1.38
CA PRO A 461 17.22 -7.54 -2.42
C PRO A 461 17.05 -6.87 -3.78
N ARG A 462 17.36 -7.63 -4.84
CA ARG A 462 17.22 -7.15 -6.22
C ARG A 462 15.75 -7.11 -6.67
N TRP A 463 14.91 -8.01 -6.15
CA TRP A 463 13.50 -8.06 -6.53
C TRP A 463 12.69 -7.02 -5.76
N ASN A 464 12.03 -6.16 -6.54
CA ASN A 464 11.02 -5.22 -6.11
C ASN A 464 9.65 -5.71 -6.63
N VAL A 465 8.54 -5.29 -5.99
CA VAL A 465 7.16 -5.65 -6.39
C VAL A 465 6.91 -5.38 -7.87
N PHE A 466 7.58 -4.38 -8.45
CA PHE A 466 7.77 -4.22 -9.89
C PHE A 466 9.24 -3.96 -10.21
N PRO A 467 9.90 -4.76 -11.08
CA PRO A 467 11.27 -4.49 -11.50
C PRO A 467 11.41 -3.24 -12.39
N LEU A 468 10.30 -2.67 -12.86
CA LEU A 468 10.24 -1.56 -13.83
C LEU A 468 9.97 -0.18 -13.21
N VAL A 469 9.65 -0.08 -11.92
CA VAL A 469 9.47 1.21 -11.23
C VAL A 469 10.74 1.47 -10.41
N TRP A 470 11.58 2.40 -10.91
CA TRP A 470 12.86 2.80 -10.31
C TRP A 470 12.81 4.23 -9.79
#